data_AF-A0A0J1D9N3-F1
#
_entry.id   AF-A0A0J1D9N3-F1
#
_cell.length_a   1.000
_cell.length_b   1.000
_cell.length_c   1.000
_cell.angle_alpha   90.00
_cell.angle_beta   90.00
_cell.angle_gamma   90.00
#
_symmetry.space_group_name_H-M   'P 1'
#
loop_
_entity.id
_entity.type
_entity.pdbx_description
1 polymer ?
#
loop_
_entity_poly.entity_id
_entity_poly.type
_entity_poly.pdbx_seq_one_letter_code
_entity_poly.pdbx_strand_id
1 'polypeptide(L)' 'MDRLSPGRAGDALAVPTQRQDQRRRVIVDTGIAMQRDAGTVSAVEFLRSQDIAAAVIQRVLGEPDRRRMPMA' A
#
# COMPACT_ATOMS: atom_id res chain seq x y z
N MET A 1 -5.74 34.43 35.54
CA MET A 1 -5.82 34.78 34.11
C MET A 1 -4.45 35.40 33.81
N ASP A 2 -3.48 34.64 33.36
CA ASP A 2 -3.29 34.34 31.94
C ASP A 2 -2.54 33.01 31.75
N ARG A 3 -2.97 32.22 30.77
CA ARG A 3 -2.47 30.86 30.47
C ARG A 3 -1.31 30.95 29.48
N LEU A 4 -0.06 30.97 29.94
CA LEU A 4 1.07 30.59 29.09
C LEU A 4 1.21 29.07 29.05
N SER A 5 0.45 28.50 28.12
CA SER A 5 0.58 27.14 27.61
C SER A 5 2.03 26.87 27.20
N PRO A 6 2.69 25.81 27.70
CA PRO A 6 3.88 25.30 27.02
C PRO A 6 3.42 24.79 25.66
N GLY A 7 3.90 25.44 24.61
CA GLY A 7 3.64 25.05 23.23
C GLY A 7 3.97 23.58 23.03
N ARG A 8 2.95 22.80 22.70
CA ARG A 8 3.09 21.56 21.93
C ARG A 8 3.69 21.92 20.57
N ALA A 9 5.01 22.04 20.51
CA ALA A 9 5.78 21.73 19.32
C ALA A 9 6.42 20.38 19.64
N GLY A 10 5.65 19.29 19.56
CA GLY A 10 5.44 18.72 18.24
C GLY A 10 6.77 18.11 17.81
N ASP A 11 7.23 17.19 18.66
CA ASP A 11 8.38 16.32 18.46
C ASP A 11 8.50 15.93 16.98
N ALA A 12 9.56 16.45 16.35
CA ALA A 12 9.88 16.25 14.95
C ALA A 12 10.45 14.84 14.69
N LEU A 13 9.85 13.80 15.27
CA LEU A 13 10.15 12.41 14.98
C LEU A 13 9.24 11.90 13.88
N ALA A 14 9.50 12.31 12.64
CA ALA A 14 8.92 11.61 11.51
C ALA A 14 9.87 11.55 10.30
N VAL A 15 10.97 10.82 10.46
CA VAL A 15 11.58 10.08 9.35
C VAL A 15 11.14 8.61 9.37
N PRO A 16 9.91 8.24 8.93
CA PRO A 16 9.58 6.86 8.61
C PRO A 16 9.37 6.62 7.10
N THR A 17 9.75 7.55 6.22
CA THR A 17 9.22 7.52 4.84
C THR A 17 9.89 6.49 3.91
N GLN A 18 11.19 6.21 4.02
CA GLN A 18 11.87 5.35 3.03
C GLN A 18 11.70 3.84 3.30
N ARG A 19 11.72 3.40 4.56
CA ARG A 19 11.61 1.97 4.89
C ARG A 19 10.17 1.46 4.78
N GLN A 20 9.21 2.30 5.14
CA GLN A 20 7.78 1.97 5.02
C GLN A 20 7.37 1.84 3.55
N ASP A 21 7.88 2.72 2.68
CA ASP A 21 7.62 2.65 1.24
C ASP A 21 8.19 1.38 0.61
N GLN A 22 9.43 1.01 0.94
CA GLN A 22 10.04 -0.23 0.46
C GLN A 22 9.28 -1.47 0.92
N ARG A 23 8.86 -1.53 2.20
CA ARG A 23 8.06 -2.66 2.71
C ARG A 23 6.72 -2.76 1.97
N ARG A 24 6.06 -1.62 1.76
CA ARG A 24 4.79 -1.57 1.02
C ARG A 24 4.95 -2.03 -0.42
N ARG A 25 6.06 -1.66 -1.08
CA ARG A 25 6.38 -2.09 -2.45
C ARG A 25 6.57 -3.61 -2.53
N VAL A 26 7.31 -4.21 -1.61
CA VAL A 26 7.52 -5.66 -1.58
C VAL A 26 6.21 -6.41 -1.36
N ILE A 27 5.36 -5.92 -0.46
CA ILE A 27 4.02 -6.49 -0.22
C ILE A 27 3.17 -6.44 -1.49
N VAL A 28 3.13 -5.30 -2.18
CA VAL A 28 2.38 -5.14 -3.43
C VAL A 28 2.91 -6.08 -4.52
N ASP A 29 4.23 -6.15 -4.70
CA ASP A 29 4.87 -7.02 -5.70
C ASP A 29 4.56 -8.50 -5.44
N THR A 30 4.62 -8.91 -4.17
CA THR A 30 4.24 -10.27 -3.75
C THR A 30 2.77 -10.56 -4.05
N GLY A 31 1.86 -9.61 -3.79
CA GLY A 31 0.44 -9.75 -4.13
C GLY A 31 0.19 -9.89 -5.64
N ILE A 32 0.94 -9.15 -6.47
CA ILE A 32 0.87 -9.25 -7.93
C ILE A 32 1.38 -10.61 -8.42
N ALA A 33 2.50 -11.09 -7.88
CA ALA A 33 3.03 -12.42 -8.20
C ALA A 33 2.05 -13.53 -7.77
N MET A 34 1.50 -13.42 -6.57
CA MET A 34 0.50 -14.34 -6.03
C MET A 34 -0.80 -14.35 -6.86
N GLN A 35 -1.21 -13.23 -7.43
CA GLN A 35 -2.36 -13.20 -8.35
C GLN A 35 -2.14 -14.08 -9.58
N ARG A 36 -0.91 -14.10 -10.12
CA ARG A 36 -0.55 -14.90 -11.30
C ARG A 36 -0.46 -16.39 -10.99
N ASP A 37 0.02 -16.73 -9.79
CA ASP A 37 0.29 -18.11 -9.38
C ASP A 37 -0.94 -18.79 -8.73
N ALA A 38 -1.61 -18.08 -7.81
CA ALA A 38 -2.68 -18.61 -6.95
C ALA A 38 -4.05 -17.91 -7.15
N GLY A 39 -4.15 -17.00 -8.12
CA GLY A 39 -5.38 -16.31 -8.49
C GLY A 39 -5.70 -15.05 -7.69
N THR A 40 -6.64 -14.26 -8.20
CA THR A 40 -7.00 -12.94 -7.66
C THR A 40 -7.53 -12.99 -6.23
N VAL A 41 -8.32 -14.00 -5.86
CA VAL A 41 -8.90 -14.10 -4.50
C VAL A 41 -7.78 -14.25 -3.45
N SER A 42 -6.82 -15.14 -3.70
CA SER A 42 -5.66 -15.36 -2.82
C SER A 42 -4.83 -14.08 -2.64
N ALA A 43 -4.59 -13.36 -3.74
CA ALA A 43 -3.84 -12.10 -3.72
C ALA A 43 -4.56 -10.98 -2.96
N VAL A 44 -5.89 -10.87 -3.09
CA VAL A 44 -6.70 -9.88 -2.36
C VAL A 44 -6.60 -10.13 -0.86
N GLU A 45 -6.76 -11.38 -0.43
CA GLU A 45 -6.72 -11.75 0.99
C GLU A 45 -5.33 -11.54 1.59
N PHE A 46 -4.26 -11.86 0.85
CA PHE A 46 -2.88 -11.56 1.27
C PHE A 46 -2.67 -10.06 1.48
N LEU A 47 -3.06 -9.22 0.52
CA LEU A 47 -2.89 -7.76 0.63
C LEU A 47 -3.73 -7.16 1.76
N ARG A 48 -4.95 -7.68 1.99
CA ARG A 48 -5.78 -7.28 3.14
C ARG A 48 -5.13 -7.64 4.47
N SER A 49 -4.54 -8.83 4.59
CA SER A 49 -3.82 -9.25 5.80
C SER A 49 -2.62 -8.35 6.11
N GLN A 50 -2.06 -7.68 5.10
CA GLN A 50 -0.96 -6.71 5.24
C GLN A 50 -1.43 -5.25 5.42
N ASP A 51 -2.71 -5.03 5.74
CA ASP A 51 -3.33 -3.71 5.94
C ASP A 51 -3.29 -2.81 4.68
N ILE A 52 -3.24 -3.41 3.50
CA ILE A 52 -3.31 -2.65 2.25
C ILE A 52 -4.76 -2.23 1.99
N ALA A 53 -4.98 -0.93 1.83
CA ALA A 53 -6.29 -0.38 1.54
C ALA A 53 -6.90 -0.97 0.25
N ALA A 54 -8.20 -1.27 0.28
CA ALA A 54 -8.92 -1.88 -0.84
C ALA A 54 -8.76 -1.10 -2.16
N ALA A 55 -8.69 0.23 -2.13
CA ALA A 55 -8.45 1.05 -3.31
C ALA A 55 -7.07 0.77 -3.97
N VAL A 56 -6.05 0.49 -3.16
CA VAL A 56 -4.72 0.09 -3.66
C VAL A 56 -4.77 -1.32 -4.21
N ILE A 57 -5.46 -2.25 -3.53
CA ILE A 57 -5.65 -3.62 -3.99
C ILE A 57 -6.34 -3.65 -5.37
N GLN A 58 -7.45 -2.92 -5.51
CA GLN A 58 -8.17 -2.80 -6.78
C GLN A 58 -7.29 -2.21 -7.88
N ARG A 59 -6.41 -1.27 -7.55
CA ARG A 59 -5.47 -0.69 -8.51
C ARG A 59 -4.41 -1.71 -8.95
N VAL A 60 -3.71 -2.33 -7.99
CA VAL A 60 -2.57 -3.22 -8.30
C VAL A 60 -3.01 -4.55 -8.91
N LEU A 61 -4.18 -5.07 -8.51
CA LEU A 61 -4.74 -6.34 -9.01
C LEU A 61 -5.77 -6.15 -10.14
N GLY A 62 -6.33 -4.95 -10.31
CA GLY A 62 -7.28 -4.62 -11.38
C GLY A 62 -6.63 -4.02 -12.63
N GLU A 63 -5.35 -3.66 -12.57
CA GLU A 63 -4.55 -3.23 -13.73
C GLU A 63 -3.63 -4.29 -14.40
N PRO A 64 -3.85 -5.63 -14.31
CA PRO A 64 -3.09 -6.57 -15.14
C PRO A 64 -3.57 -6.55 -16.60
N ASP A 65 -4.84 -6.21 -16.86
CA ASP A 65 -5.47 -6.35 -18.18
C ASP A 65 -5.56 -5.05 -18.99
N ARG A 66 -5.42 -3.86 -18.37
CA ARG A 66 -5.28 -2.60 -19.14
C ARG A 66 -4.01 -2.53 -20.00
N ARG A 67 -3.02 -3.40 -19.73
CA ARG A 67 -1.83 -3.61 -20.58
C ARG A 67 -1.97 -4.76 -21.58
N ARG A 68 -3.01 -5.59 -21.44
CA ARG A 68 -3.43 -6.56 -22.46
C ARG A 68 -4.52 -5.97 -23.33
N MET A 69 -4.33 -4.72 -23.77
CA MET A 69 -4.90 -4.35 -25.06
C MET A 69 -3.92 -4.88 -26.10
N PRO A 70 -4.20 -5.98 -26.83
CA PRO A 70 -3.58 -6.11 -28.13
C PRO A 70 -4.01 -4.86 -28.90
N MET A 71 -3.05 -4.04 -29.34
CA MET A 71 -3.31 -3.23 -30.53
C MET A 71 -3.65 -4.22 -31.63
N ALA A 72 -4.94 -4.35 -31.94
CA ALA A 72 -5.48 -4.99 -33.13
C ALA A 72 -6.60 -4.09 -33.65
#